data_AF-A0A0A9XDQ4-F1
#
_entry.id   AF-A0A0A9XDQ4-F1
#
_cell.length_a   1.000
_cell.length_b   1.000
_cell.length_c   1.000
_cell.angle_alpha   90.00
_cell.angle_beta   90.00
_cell.angle_gamma   90.00
#
_symmetry.space_group_name_H-M   'P 1'
#
loop_
_entity.id
_entity.type
_entity.pdbx_description
1 polymer ?
#
loop_
_entity_poly.entity_id
_entity_poly.type
_entity_poly.pdbx_seq_one_letter_code
_entity_poly.pdbx_strand_id
1 'polypeptide(L)'
;MSNVMLIILTVLFEILKKSNVQGQRTVYRLTLVKAWNIDEMQNYASLVALGKPDFIEVKGVTYCGGDSSKPNSLTMANVPWHEEVTSFVEQLIDLLPDYALASEHEHSNCLLIAHRKFFMDGKWRTWIDYTKFHNLMRYHYETKGESSFSAMDYVADTPSWATFGSVERGFDPSEKRWHRKNGTKDISGC
;
A
#
# COMPACT_ATOMS: atom_id res chain seq x y z
N MET A 1 16.83 -11.81 -5.80
CA MET A 1 16.29 -11.78 -4.44
C MET A 1 15.46 -10.51 -4.33
N SER A 2 14.16 -10.68 -4.49
CA SER A 2 13.16 -9.63 -4.71
C SER A 2 12.66 -9.09 -3.36
N ASN A 3 13.46 -8.24 -2.72
CA ASN A 3 13.22 -7.80 -1.35
C ASN A 3 12.46 -6.46 -1.23
N VAL A 4 12.08 -5.81 -2.33
CA VAL A 4 11.47 -4.48 -2.27
C VAL A 4 9.93 -4.55 -2.28
N MET A 5 9.35 -5.44 -3.09
CA MET A 5 7.89 -5.62 -3.19
C MET A 5 7.27 -6.36 -1.99
N LEU A 6 8.11 -7.04 -1.20
CA LEU A 6 7.68 -7.83 -0.04
C LEU A 6 7.54 -6.98 1.24
N ILE A 7 8.13 -5.79 1.29
CA ILE A 7 8.18 -4.98 2.51
C ILE A 7 6.84 -4.32 2.84
N ILE A 8 6.03 -3.96 1.85
CA ILE A 8 4.68 -3.42 2.09
C ILE A 8 3.67 -4.56 2.34
N LEU A 9 3.81 -5.70 1.63
CA LEU A 9 2.81 -6.77 1.68
C LEU A 9 3.03 -7.82 2.80
N THR A 10 4.28 -8.07 3.23
CA THR A 10 4.58 -9.14 4.21
C THR A 10 4.64 -8.64 5.65
N VAL A 11 4.75 -7.33 5.88
CA VAL A 11 4.65 -6.77 7.24
C VAL A 11 3.19 -6.74 7.73
N LEU A 12 2.21 -6.85 6.84
CA LEU A 12 0.80 -6.64 7.19
C LEU A 12 0.08 -7.87 7.80
N PHE A 13 0.49 -9.10 7.48
CA PHE A 13 -0.32 -10.28 7.86
C PHE A 13 -0.01 -10.85 9.24
N GLU A 14 1.18 -10.62 9.81
CA GLU A 14 1.52 -11.11 11.17
C GLU A 14 1.31 -10.10 12.30
N ILE A 15 1.35 -8.78 12.00
CA ILE A 15 1.24 -7.76 13.05
C ILE A 15 -0.20 -7.65 13.60
N LEU A 16 -1.22 -7.89 12.76
CA LEU A 16 -2.63 -7.66 13.12
C LEU A 16 -3.24 -8.68 14.08
N LYS A 17 -2.61 -9.85 14.30
CA LYS A 17 -3.17 -10.86 15.22
C LYS A 17 -2.84 -10.62 16.69
N LYS A 18 -1.94 -9.67 17.01
CA LYS A 18 -1.47 -9.50 18.40
C LYS A 18 -0.86 -8.11 18.65
N SER A 19 -1.65 -7.04 18.61
CA SER A 19 -1.11 -5.70 18.85
C SER A 19 -2.10 -4.80 19.58
N ASN A 20 -2.25 -5.07 20.88
CA ASN A 20 -2.44 -4.02 21.89
C ASN A 20 -1.06 -3.48 22.37
N VAL A 21 -0.04 -3.57 21.52
CA VAL A 21 1.30 -3.03 21.79
C VAL A 21 1.29 -1.59 21.31
N GLN A 22 1.17 -0.69 22.29
CA GLN A 22 1.21 0.75 22.11
C GLN A 22 2.46 1.15 21.30
N GLY A 23 2.27 1.74 20.11
CA GLY A 23 3.34 2.31 19.30
C GLY A 23 3.69 1.61 17.97
N GLN A 24 3.11 0.46 17.63
CA GLN A 24 3.37 -0.16 16.32
C GLN A 24 2.65 0.53 15.16
N ARG A 25 3.24 0.44 13.96
CA ARG A 25 2.63 0.93 12.71
C ARG A 25 1.33 0.20 12.41
N THR A 26 0.28 0.95 12.10
CA THR A 26 -1.02 0.42 11.71
C THR A 26 -1.28 0.67 10.22
N VAL A 27 -1.77 -0.35 9.52
CA VAL A 27 -2.09 -0.24 8.09
C VAL A 27 -3.46 -0.86 7.85
N TYR A 28 -4.32 -0.13 7.16
CA TYR A 28 -5.56 -0.68 6.62
C TYR A 28 -5.34 -1.05 5.16
N ARG A 29 -5.68 -2.28 4.77
CA ARG A 29 -5.59 -2.69 3.36
C ARG A 29 -6.97 -2.80 2.74
N LEU A 30 -7.22 -1.97 1.74
CA LEU A 30 -8.43 -1.97 0.93
C LEU A 30 -8.12 -2.67 -0.40
N THR A 31 -8.95 -3.65 -0.76
CA THR A 31 -8.86 -4.31 -2.08
C THR A 31 -9.98 -3.77 -2.95
N LEU A 32 -9.61 -3.05 -4.00
CA LEU A 32 -10.55 -2.38 -4.90
C LEU A 32 -10.99 -3.32 -6.02
N VAL A 33 -12.30 -3.48 -6.16
CA VAL A 33 -12.94 -4.23 -7.25
C VAL A 33 -13.78 -3.27 -8.07
N LYS A 34 -13.62 -3.30 -9.39
CA LYS A 34 -14.39 -2.41 -10.28
C LYS A 34 -15.89 -2.70 -10.20
N ALA A 35 -16.69 -1.64 -10.19
CA ALA A 35 -18.16 -1.61 -10.10
C ALA A 35 -18.79 -1.93 -8.73
N TRP A 36 -18.00 -2.08 -7.65
CA TRP A 36 -18.53 -2.45 -6.32
C TRP A 36 -18.29 -1.40 -5.22
N ASN A 37 -17.30 -0.51 -5.36
CA ASN A 37 -16.78 0.25 -4.21
C ASN A 37 -17.15 1.75 -4.18
N ILE A 38 -17.85 2.29 -5.20
CA ILE A 38 -18.09 3.75 -5.28
C ILE A 38 -19.17 4.20 -4.29
N ASP A 39 -20.18 3.38 -3.99
CA ASP A 39 -21.29 3.73 -3.09
C ASP A 39 -20.91 3.66 -1.59
N GLU A 40 -19.70 3.19 -1.27
CA GLU A 40 -19.24 2.93 0.12
C GLU A 40 -18.17 3.93 0.61
N MET A 41 -17.83 4.96 -0.17
CA MET A 41 -16.69 5.84 0.14
C MET A 41 -16.77 6.49 1.53
N GLN A 42 -17.95 6.94 1.92
CA GLN A 42 -18.22 7.52 3.24
C GLN A 42 -18.07 6.50 4.38
N ASN A 43 -18.36 5.22 4.13
CA ASN A 43 -18.15 4.17 5.11
C ASN A 43 -16.65 3.92 5.33
N TYR A 44 -15.85 3.88 4.25
CA TYR A 44 -14.39 3.78 4.35
C TYR A 44 -13.80 4.98 5.12
N ALA A 45 -14.23 6.20 4.80
CA ALA A 45 -13.78 7.39 5.50
C ALA A 45 -14.13 7.33 7.01
N SER A 46 -15.34 6.86 7.35
CA SER A 46 -15.77 6.69 8.74
C SER A 46 -14.93 5.66 9.51
N LEU A 47 -14.58 4.53 8.87
CA LEU A 47 -13.71 3.51 9.45
C LEU A 47 -12.29 4.04 9.69
N VAL A 48 -11.75 4.79 8.74
CA VAL A 48 -10.44 5.44 8.89
C VAL A 48 -10.47 6.49 10.00
N ALA A 49 -11.53 7.28 10.11
CA ALA A 49 -11.68 8.28 11.16
C ALA A 49 -11.75 7.65 12.56
N LEU A 50 -12.38 6.46 12.67
CA LEU A 50 -12.46 5.70 13.92
C LEU A 50 -11.11 5.07 14.28
N GLY A 51 -10.45 4.42 13.32
CA GLY A 51 -9.23 3.66 13.55
C GLY A 51 -7.94 4.47 13.55
N LYS A 52 -7.93 5.59 12.84
CA LYS A 52 -6.78 6.48 12.58
C LYS A 52 -5.49 5.71 12.27
N PRO A 53 -5.49 4.83 11.25
CA PRO A 53 -4.30 4.07 10.91
C PRO A 53 -3.15 4.98 10.46
N ASP A 54 -1.91 4.52 10.59
CA ASP A 54 -0.76 5.25 10.06
C ASP A 54 -0.78 5.30 8.53
N PHE A 55 -1.22 4.21 7.91
CA PHE A 55 -1.24 4.04 6.47
C PHE A 55 -2.52 3.34 5.98
N ILE A 56 -2.88 3.59 4.73
CA ILE A 56 -3.92 2.85 4.02
C ILE A 56 -3.33 2.38 2.70
N GLU A 57 -3.23 1.07 2.52
CA GLU A 57 -2.82 0.44 1.27
C GLU A 57 -4.06 0.15 0.44
N VAL A 58 -4.18 0.78 -0.73
CA VAL A 58 -5.25 0.50 -1.68
C VAL A 58 -4.67 -0.31 -2.83
N LYS A 59 -5.17 -1.53 -3.00
CA LYS A 59 -4.69 -2.48 -4.01
C LYS A 59 -5.82 -2.89 -4.95
N GLY A 60 -5.62 -2.72 -6.25
CA GLY A 60 -6.53 -3.28 -7.25
C GLY A 60 -6.54 -4.80 -7.19
N VAL A 61 -7.73 -5.40 -7.25
CA VAL A 61 -7.85 -6.87 -7.31
C VAL A 61 -7.12 -7.40 -8.54
N THR A 62 -6.42 -8.52 -8.39
CA THR A 62 -5.78 -9.22 -9.51
C THR A 62 -6.58 -10.49 -9.81
N TYR A 63 -6.81 -10.76 -11.10
CA TYR A 63 -7.52 -11.96 -11.50
C TYR A 63 -6.58 -13.17 -11.43
N CYS A 64 -6.87 -14.10 -10.53
CA CYS A 64 -6.04 -15.30 -10.31
C CYS A 64 -6.49 -16.53 -11.13
N GLY A 65 -7.35 -16.34 -12.14
CA GLY A 65 -8.04 -17.46 -12.80
C GLY A 65 -9.22 -17.94 -11.96
N GLY A 66 -10.36 -18.12 -12.61
CA GLY A 66 -11.60 -18.52 -11.96
C GLY A 66 -12.53 -19.22 -12.94
N ASP A 67 -13.16 -20.29 -12.47
CA ASP A 67 -14.18 -21.02 -13.22
C ASP A 67 -15.43 -20.14 -13.36
N SER A 68 -15.77 -19.81 -14.60
CA SER A 68 -16.91 -18.95 -14.97
C SER A 68 -18.26 -19.53 -14.56
N SER A 69 -18.31 -20.80 -14.12
CA SER A 69 -19.52 -21.49 -13.67
C SER A 69 -19.95 -21.17 -12.24
N LYS A 70 -19.17 -20.40 -11.47
CA LYS A 70 -19.52 -20.01 -10.09
C LYS A 70 -20.23 -18.65 -10.02
N PRO A 71 -21.27 -18.49 -9.18
CA PRO A 71 -22.09 -17.28 -9.08
C PRO A 71 -21.34 -16.04 -8.53
N ASN A 72 -20.10 -16.18 -8.06
CA ASN A 72 -19.24 -15.11 -7.56
C ASN A 72 -17.98 -14.96 -8.43
N SER A 73 -18.15 -15.04 -9.75
CA SER A 73 -17.06 -15.02 -10.73
C SER A 73 -16.50 -13.61 -10.88
N LEU A 74 -15.43 -13.29 -10.15
CA LEU A 74 -14.52 -12.20 -10.51
C LEU A 74 -14.05 -12.41 -11.95
N THR A 75 -14.36 -11.48 -12.84
CA THR A 75 -13.90 -11.49 -14.22
C THR A 75 -12.75 -10.50 -14.42
N MET A 76 -12.07 -10.57 -15.55
CA MET A 76 -11.09 -9.54 -15.95
C MET A 76 -11.72 -8.13 -16.00
N ALA A 77 -13.02 -8.01 -16.26
CA ALA A 77 -13.72 -6.72 -16.25
C ALA A 77 -13.85 -6.11 -14.85
N ASN A 78 -13.66 -6.90 -13.79
CA ASN A 78 -13.68 -6.45 -12.40
C ASN A 78 -12.31 -5.98 -11.90
N VAL A 79 -11.24 -6.22 -12.66
CA VAL A 79 -9.89 -5.74 -12.35
C VAL A 79 -9.82 -4.24 -12.70
N PRO A 80 -9.58 -3.35 -11.72
CA PRO A 80 -9.45 -1.93 -12.02
C PRO A 80 -8.10 -1.64 -12.71
N TRP A 81 -8.09 -0.66 -13.60
CA TRP A 81 -6.87 -0.05 -14.10
C TRP A 81 -6.20 0.81 -13.02
N HIS A 82 -4.91 1.12 -13.17
CA HIS A 82 -4.20 1.96 -12.22
C HIS A 82 -4.82 3.35 -12.07
N GLU A 83 -5.23 3.95 -13.18
CA GLU A 83 -5.90 5.26 -13.17
C GLU A 83 -7.23 5.20 -12.40
N GLU A 84 -7.95 4.08 -12.45
CA GLU A 84 -9.20 3.90 -11.69
C GLU A 84 -8.93 3.77 -10.18
N VAL A 85 -7.85 3.09 -9.78
CA VAL A 85 -7.44 3.03 -8.36
C VAL A 85 -6.96 4.40 -7.89
N THR A 86 -6.22 5.13 -8.73
CA THR A 86 -5.74 6.48 -8.44
C THR A 86 -6.93 7.43 -8.22
N SER A 87 -7.90 7.43 -9.13
CA SER A 87 -9.10 8.27 -9.02
C SER A 87 -9.94 7.94 -7.78
N PHE A 88 -10.05 6.66 -7.40
CA PHE A 88 -10.70 6.26 -6.16
C PHE A 88 -9.96 6.79 -4.94
N VAL A 89 -8.63 6.69 -4.93
CA VAL A 89 -7.77 7.17 -3.85
C VAL A 89 -7.86 8.69 -3.70
N GLU A 90 -7.85 9.44 -4.81
CA GLU A 90 -8.03 10.90 -4.82
C GLU A 90 -9.36 11.31 -4.18
N GLN A 91 -10.46 10.65 -4.52
CA GLN A 91 -11.75 10.93 -3.90
C GLN A 91 -11.79 10.54 -2.40
N LEU A 92 -11.09 9.47 -2.01
CA LEU A 92 -11.01 9.05 -0.61
C LEU A 92 -10.19 10.03 0.24
N ILE A 93 -9.08 10.55 -0.27
CA ILE A 93 -8.25 11.53 0.46
C ILE A 93 -8.97 12.87 0.66
N ASP A 94 -9.87 13.26 -0.25
CA ASP A 94 -10.70 14.46 -0.10
C ASP A 94 -11.60 14.39 1.14
N LEU A 95 -11.96 13.17 1.60
CA LEU A 95 -12.71 12.93 2.82
C LEU A 95 -11.83 12.77 4.07
N LEU A 96 -10.50 12.72 3.91
CA LEU A 96 -9.52 12.38 4.95
C LEU A 96 -8.47 13.49 5.09
N PRO A 97 -8.77 14.61 5.77
CA PRO A 97 -7.90 15.79 5.79
C PRO A 97 -6.50 15.52 6.38
N ASP A 98 -6.40 14.59 7.32
CA ASP A 98 -5.14 14.20 7.97
C ASP A 98 -4.26 13.27 7.13
N TYR A 99 -4.74 12.87 5.95
CA TYR A 99 -4.08 11.89 5.08
C TYR A 99 -3.74 12.52 3.73
N ALA A 100 -2.75 11.93 3.06
CA ALA A 100 -2.41 12.27 1.68
C ALA A 100 -1.75 11.08 0.98
N LEU A 101 -1.74 11.14 -0.35
CA LEU A 101 -1.11 10.15 -1.19
C LEU A 101 0.42 10.25 -1.10
N ALA A 102 1.08 9.17 -0.69
CA ALA A 102 2.51 9.15 -0.43
C ALA A 102 3.32 8.44 -1.51
N SER A 103 2.81 7.31 -2.01
CA SER A 103 3.54 6.42 -2.91
C SER A 103 2.58 5.65 -3.82
N GLU A 104 3.05 5.26 -4.98
CA GLU A 104 2.39 4.33 -5.89
C GLU A 104 3.34 3.20 -6.28
N HIS A 105 2.77 2.08 -6.70
CA HIS A 105 3.45 1.00 -7.38
C HIS A 105 2.57 0.51 -8.53
N GLU A 106 2.78 1.11 -9.71
CA GLU A 106 1.92 0.90 -10.87
C GLU A 106 1.85 -0.58 -11.27
N HIS A 107 2.98 -1.28 -11.21
CA HIS A 107 3.05 -2.68 -11.64
C HIS A 107 2.20 -3.63 -10.80
N SER A 108 2.03 -3.34 -9.50
CA SER A 108 1.17 -4.12 -8.61
C SER A 108 -0.21 -3.52 -8.42
N ASN A 109 -0.49 -2.40 -9.08
CA ASN A 109 -1.71 -1.62 -8.92
C ASN A 109 -1.99 -1.27 -7.44
N CYS A 110 -0.96 -0.78 -6.75
CA CYS A 110 -1.02 -0.41 -5.33
C CYS A 110 -0.75 1.08 -5.17
N LEU A 111 -1.54 1.74 -4.33
CA LEU A 111 -1.29 3.10 -3.84
C LEU A 111 -1.22 3.10 -2.32
N LEU A 112 -0.36 3.95 -1.77
CA LEU A 112 -0.18 4.12 -0.34
C LEU A 112 -0.61 5.52 0.07
N ILE A 113 -1.70 5.59 0.83
CA ILE A 113 -2.11 6.79 1.55
C ILE A 113 -1.42 6.75 2.92
N ALA A 114 -0.87 7.87 3.37
CA ALA A 114 -0.22 7.98 4.67
C ALA A 114 -0.78 9.15 5.47
N HIS A 115 -0.79 9.00 6.79
CA HIS A 115 -1.08 10.12 7.69
C HIS A 115 0.00 11.21 7.50
N ARG A 116 -0.41 12.47 7.46
CA ARG A 116 0.48 13.63 7.23
C ARG A 116 1.61 13.79 8.25
N LYS A 117 1.55 13.08 9.38
CA LYS A 117 2.63 13.04 10.37
C LYS A 117 3.91 12.40 9.82
N PHE A 118 3.78 11.57 8.78
CA PHE A 118 4.91 11.00 8.04
C PHE A 118 5.45 11.92 6.94
N PHE A 119 4.83 13.09 6.71
CA PHE A 119 5.33 14.11 5.80
C PHE A 119 6.07 15.19 6.59
N MET A 120 7.40 15.15 6.54
CA MET A 120 8.29 16.02 7.30
C MET A 120 9.29 16.69 6.37
N ASP A 121 9.56 17.98 6.57
CA ASP A 121 10.57 18.72 5.81
C ASP A 121 10.34 18.67 4.28
N GLY A 122 9.08 18.63 3.86
CA GLY A 122 8.69 18.52 2.45
C GLY A 122 8.89 17.14 1.83
N LYS A 123 9.14 16.11 2.64
CA LYS A 123 9.40 14.73 2.19
C LYS A 123 8.54 13.72 2.93
N TRP A 124 8.12 12.69 2.21
CA TRP A 124 7.52 11.51 2.82
C TRP A 124 8.59 10.67 3.51
N ARG A 125 8.30 10.22 4.73
CA ARG A 125 9.12 9.27 5.50
C ARG A 125 8.30 8.03 5.87
N THR A 126 7.78 7.37 4.85
CA THR A 126 6.93 6.18 5.01
C THR A 126 7.73 4.89 5.14
N TRP A 127 9.03 4.91 4.85
CA TRP A 127 9.90 3.73 4.89
C TRP A 127 10.34 3.39 6.32
N ILE A 128 10.89 2.19 6.49
CA ILE A 128 11.38 1.67 7.77
C ILE A 128 12.90 1.74 7.78
N ASP A 129 13.45 2.45 8.76
CA ASP A 129 14.86 2.31 9.12
C ASP A 129 15.02 1.01 9.90
N TYR A 130 15.33 -0.08 9.20
CA TYR A 130 15.45 -1.42 9.81
C TYR A 130 16.51 -1.48 10.90
N THR A 131 17.61 -0.74 10.75
CA THR A 131 18.66 -0.72 11.77
C THR A 131 18.14 -0.10 13.06
N LYS A 132 17.44 1.05 12.98
CA LYS A 132 16.77 1.65 14.14
C LYS A 132 15.69 0.74 14.71
N PHE A 133 14.82 0.20 13.86
CA PHE A 133 13.74 -0.69 14.28
C PHE A 133 14.27 -1.90 15.05
N HIS A 134 15.30 -2.59 14.54
CA HIS A 134 15.89 -3.74 15.23
C HIS A 134 16.54 -3.36 16.57
N ASN A 135 17.17 -2.18 16.66
CA ASN A 135 17.73 -1.69 17.91
C ASN A 135 16.64 -1.35 18.94
N LEU A 136 15.56 -0.67 18.52
CA LEU A 136 14.41 -0.35 19.37
C LEU A 136 13.69 -1.61 19.86
N MET A 137 13.47 -2.57 18.96
CA MET A 137 12.90 -3.88 19.31
C MET A 137 13.78 -4.62 20.32
N ARG A 138 15.10 -4.66 20.11
CA ARG A 138 16.04 -5.28 21.05
C ARG A 138 15.92 -4.66 22.44
N TYR A 139 15.96 -3.34 22.53
CA TYR A 139 15.89 -2.60 23.79
C TYR A 139 14.53 -2.78 24.49
N HIS A 140 13.43 -2.80 23.73
CA HIS A 140 12.10 -3.11 24.25
C HIS A 140 12.04 -4.49 24.91
N TYR A 141 12.62 -5.51 24.28
CA TYR A 141 12.69 -6.86 24.86
C TYR A 141 13.61 -6.96 26.07
N GLU A 142 14.79 -6.34 26.03
CA GLU A 142 15.75 -6.32 27.13
C GLU A 142 15.17 -5.67 28.39
N THR A 143 14.38 -4.60 28.22
CA THR A 143 13.72 -3.87 29.30
C THR A 143 12.34 -4.44 29.66
N LYS A 144 11.97 -5.62 29.15
CA LYS A 144 10.66 -6.27 29.38
C LYS A 144 9.46 -5.35 29.11
N GLY A 145 9.60 -4.44 28.15
CA GLY A 145 8.55 -3.53 27.73
C GLY A 145 8.51 -2.17 28.44
N GLU A 146 9.43 -1.86 29.36
CA GLU A 146 9.53 -0.51 29.95
C GLU A 146 9.90 0.55 28.92
N SER A 147 10.73 0.18 27.94
CA SER A 147 11.10 1.08 26.84
C SER A 147 10.14 0.91 25.67
N SER A 148 9.13 1.77 25.62
CA SER A 148 8.22 1.86 24.48
C SER A 148 8.81 2.69 23.34
N PHE A 149 8.42 2.38 22.11
CA PHE A 149 8.77 3.15 20.93
C PHE A 149 7.57 3.18 19.98
N SER A 150 7.56 4.15 19.08
CA SER A 150 6.48 4.44 18.15
C SER A 150 6.91 4.28 16.70
N ALA A 151 5.94 4.25 15.79
CA ALA A 151 6.14 4.27 14.34
C ALA A 151 7.11 5.37 13.85
N MET A 152 7.15 6.50 14.56
CA MET A 152 7.98 7.67 14.23
C MET A 152 9.46 7.47 14.54
N ASP A 153 9.81 6.59 15.47
CA ASP A 153 11.19 6.41 15.94
C ASP A 153 12.09 5.65 14.94
N TYR A 154 11.46 5.00 13.95
CA TYR A 154 12.14 4.20 12.94
C TYR A 154 11.69 4.55 11.51
N VAL A 155 11.26 5.80 11.28
CA VAL A 155 10.98 6.29 9.92
C VAL A 155 12.27 6.48 9.12
N ALA A 156 12.19 6.15 7.84
CA ALA A 156 13.19 6.47 6.83
C ALA A 156 12.52 7.23 5.67
N ASP A 157 13.31 8.03 4.95
CA ASP A 157 12.85 8.75 3.77
C ASP A 157 12.28 7.78 2.74
N THR A 158 11.12 8.13 2.18
CA THR A 158 10.54 7.45 1.04
C THR A 158 11.44 7.72 -0.17
N PRO A 159 11.97 6.68 -0.85
CA PRO A 159 12.81 6.86 -2.03
C PRO A 159 12.08 7.66 -3.11
N SER A 160 12.82 8.50 -3.84
CA SER A 160 12.24 9.39 -4.86
C SER A 160 11.46 8.62 -5.93
N TRP A 161 11.96 7.47 -6.37
CA TRP A 161 11.31 6.59 -7.35
C TRP A 161 10.04 5.90 -6.81
N ALA A 162 9.84 5.91 -5.49
CA ALA A 162 8.65 5.35 -4.83
C ALA A 162 7.56 6.39 -4.59
N THR A 163 7.93 7.68 -4.56
CA THR A 163 6.96 8.75 -4.34
C THR A 163 5.92 8.81 -5.45
N PHE A 164 4.70 9.17 -5.09
CA PHE A 164 3.61 9.32 -6.07
C PHE A 164 3.97 10.38 -7.13
N GLY A 165 3.73 10.07 -8.40
CA GLY A 165 4.06 10.95 -9.53
C GLY A 165 5.53 10.92 -9.95
N SER A 166 6.33 10.01 -9.38
CA SER A 166 7.70 9.76 -9.85
C SER A 166 7.70 9.17 -11.27
N VAL A 167 8.81 9.35 -11.99
CA VAL A 167 8.98 8.82 -13.35
C VAL A 167 8.92 7.29 -13.35
N GLU A 168 9.41 6.69 -12.27
CA GLU A 168 9.49 5.25 -12.08
C GLU A 168 8.18 4.62 -11.59
N ARG A 169 7.22 5.44 -11.10
CA ARG A 169 5.91 5.00 -10.59
C ARG A 169 5.99 3.84 -9.61
N GLY A 170 6.97 3.89 -8.71
CA GLY A 170 7.21 2.86 -7.71
C GLY A 170 8.20 1.77 -8.09
N PHE A 171 8.58 1.66 -9.37
CA PHE A 171 9.48 0.60 -9.79
C PHE A 171 10.92 0.92 -9.41
N ASP A 172 11.56 0.06 -8.62
CA ASP A 172 12.94 0.27 -8.20
C ASP A 172 13.88 0.32 -9.43
N PRO A 173 14.65 1.40 -9.65
CA PRO A 173 15.58 1.53 -10.77
C PRO A 173 16.64 0.41 -10.85
N SER A 174 16.96 -0.20 -9.71
CA SER A 174 17.91 -1.31 -9.63
C SER A 174 17.32 -2.63 -10.14
N GLU A 175 16.00 -2.74 -10.24
CA GLU A 175 15.32 -3.92 -10.78
C GLU A 175 15.25 -3.86 -12.31
N LYS A 176 15.47 -5.01 -12.97
CA LYS A 176 15.30 -5.13 -14.42
C LYS A 176 13.87 -5.56 -14.73
N ARG A 177 13.11 -4.68 -15.38
CA ARG A 177 11.78 -5.03 -15.89
C ARG A 177 11.90 -6.05 -17.01
N TRP A 178 11.44 -7.27 -16.74
CA TRP A 178 11.37 -8.31 -17.77
C TRP A 178 10.10 -8.14 -18.60
N HIS A 179 10.23 -7.49 -19.75
CA HIS A 179 9.18 -7.53 -20.76
C HIS A 179 9.25 -8.86 -21.50
N ARG A 180 8.15 -9.62 -21.51
CA ARG A 180 8.03 -10.73 -22.46
C ARG A 180 8.13 -10.14 -23.87
N LYS A 181 9.05 -10.66 -24.69
CA LYS A 181 9.15 -10.30 -26.10
C LYS A 181 7.76 -10.47 -26.73
N ASN A 182 7.33 -9.47 -27.49
CA ASN A 182 6.11 -9.48 -28.28
C ASN A 182 6.01 -10.82 -29.04
N GLY A 183 5.13 -11.72 -28.58
CA GLY A 183 4.49 -12.63 -29.51
C GLY A 183 3.73 -11.74 -30.48
N THR A 184 4.04 -11.89 -31.77
CA THR A 184 3.36 -11.24 -32.90
C THR A 184 1.88 -11.00 -32.59
N LYS A 185 1.45 -9.74 -32.65
CA LYS A 185 0.02 -9.41 -32.76
C LYS A 185 -0.46 -10.03 -34.07
N ASP A 186 -1.21 -11.13 -34.00
CA ASP A 186 -2.03 -11.56 -35.13
C ASP A 186 -3.12 -10.51 -35.32
N ILE A 187 -2.90 -9.64 -36.30
CA ILE A 187 -3.89 -8.71 -36.82
C ILE A 187 -4.62 -9.47 -37.94
N SER A 188 -5.45 -10.44 -37.57
CA SER A 188 -6.43 -11.02 -38.49
C SER A 188 -7.67 -11.44 -37.72
N GLY A 189 -8.60 -10.50 -37.61
CA GLY A 189 -9.96 -10.73 -37.13
C GLY A 189 -10.90 -9.85 -37.95
N CYS A 190 -11.21 -10.31 -39.16
CA CYS A 190 -12.53 -10.13 -39.74
C CYS A 190 -13.39 -11.33 -39.30
#